data_AF-A0A6N8U3W4-F1
#
_entry.id   AF-A0A6N8U3W4-F1
#
_cell.length_a   1.000
_cell.length_b   1.000
_cell.length_c   1.000
_cell.angle_alpha   90.00
_cell.angle_beta   90.00
_cell.angle_gamma   90.00
#
_symmetry.space_group_name_H-M   'P 1'
#
loop_
_entity.id
_entity.type
_entity.pdbx_description
1 polymer ?
#
loop_
_entity_poly.entity_id
_entity_poly.type
_entity_poly.pdbx_seq_one_letter_code
_entity_poly.pdbx_strand_id
1 'polypeptide(L)'
;MKFNHDVIQLYLHDKPLEAGIYGWIYDLRQMGKHIYHAPDHRRKEVVKELDQRIYKLQEHVFFNFNMIKELFAKKGGPYDFEIIPAVGMEPGYDCFLTLQPNGTYTMIMDLLQFADYGPELDKMMYVMRSEMTKRLVLHGVQNYYPFRYAKGYHDQLTYHAFCQGITQYLAWGPNAENYLLHTEKYEPYRKQNLLMLTQALKEEDPQLQQTLLNYAVSNSSFWKQFGTVGGMFIWDSLYRGGGIDAVVFTFKKGWKTFLKTK
;
A
#
# COMPACT_ATOMS: atom_id res chain seq x y z
N MET A 1 7.25 -14.31 7.73
CA MET A 1 7.82 -12.94 7.80
C MET A 1 9.09 -12.92 8.65
N LYS A 2 10.15 -12.27 8.17
CA LYS A 2 11.42 -12.10 8.89
C LYS A 2 11.91 -10.66 8.73
N PHE A 3 12.31 -10.01 9.83
CA PHE A 3 13.02 -8.74 9.75
C PHE A 3 14.53 -8.98 9.62
N ASN A 4 15.17 -8.23 8.74
CA ASN A 4 16.62 -8.23 8.55
C ASN A 4 17.13 -6.81 8.79
N HIS A 5 17.81 -6.63 9.91
CA HIS A 5 18.26 -5.33 10.42
C HIS A 5 19.68 -4.97 9.98
N ASP A 6 20.32 -5.81 9.17
CA ASP A 6 21.76 -5.68 8.92
C ASP A 6 22.10 -4.32 8.27
N VAL A 7 21.26 -3.81 7.36
CA VAL A 7 21.46 -2.49 6.73
C VAL A 7 21.42 -1.37 7.79
N ILE A 8 20.46 -1.42 8.71
CA ILE A 8 20.40 -0.47 9.83
C ILE A 8 21.63 -0.62 10.73
N GLN A 9 22.08 -1.85 11.01
CA GLN A 9 23.28 -2.06 11.80
C GLN A 9 24.52 -1.46 11.13
N LEU A 10 24.65 -1.57 9.81
CA LEU A 10 25.73 -0.90 9.07
C LEU A 10 25.66 0.62 9.25
N TYR A 11 24.49 1.22 9.06
CA TYR A 11 24.29 2.66 9.21
C TYR A 11 24.58 3.16 10.64
N LEU A 12 24.07 2.48 11.66
CA LEU A 12 24.27 2.87 13.07
C LEU A 12 25.76 2.84 13.46
N HIS A 13 26.56 1.95 12.87
CA HIS A 13 28.00 1.81 13.12
C HIS A 13 28.90 2.52 12.08
N ASP A 14 28.35 3.44 11.27
CA ASP A 14 29.08 4.20 10.23
C ASP A 14 29.85 3.31 9.23
N LYS A 15 29.30 2.13 8.93
CA LYS A 15 29.87 1.23 7.92
C LYS A 15 29.31 1.56 6.53
N PRO A 16 30.09 1.35 5.45
CA PRO A 16 29.60 1.55 4.09
C PRO A 16 28.36 0.71 3.79
N LEU A 17 27.34 1.32 3.20
CA LEU A 17 26.07 0.68 2.85
C LEU A 17 26.11 0.04 1.46
N GLU A 18 26.70 0.73 0.48
CA GLU A 18 26.71 0.31 -0.92
C GLU A 18 27.77 -0.76 -1.25
N ALA A 19 28.90 -0.74 -0.55
CA ALA A 19 30.03 -1.63 -0.85
C ALA A 19 29.88 -3.05 -0.25
N GLY A 20 28.77 -3.33 0.44
CA GLY A 20 28.54 -4.57 1.17
C GLY A 20 27.58 -5.55 0.49
N ILE A 21 27.29 -6.66 1.17
CA ILE A 21 26.33 -7.68 0.71
C ILE A 21 24.90 -7.14 0.51
N TYR A 22 24.60 -5.94 1.01
CA TYR A 22 23.32 -5.25 0.87
C TYR A 22 23.31 -4.15 -0.18
N GLY A 23 24.42 -3.89 -0.90
CA GLY A 23 24.47 -2.85 -1.94
C GLY A 23 23.39 -3.02 -3.01
N TRP A 24 22.96 -4.26 -3.25
CA TRP A 24 21.90 -4.57 -4.21
C TRP A 24 20.55 -3.89 -3.91
N ILE A 25 20.26 -3.49 -2.66
CA ILE A 25 18.99 -2.81 -2.34
C ILE A 25 18.89 -1.44 -3.01
N TYR A 26 20.03 -0.86 -3.38
CA TYR A 26 20.12 0.40 -4.10
C TYR A 26 20.15 0.22 -5.63
N ASP A 27 20.26 -1.02 -6.11
CA ASP A 27 20.27 -1.34 -7.54
C ASP A 27 18.93 -1.95 -7.95
N LEU A 28 18.00 -1.11 -8.44
CA LEU A 28 16.76 -1.57 -9.04
C LEU A 28 17.03 -2.13 -10.43
N ARG A 29 17.64 -3.32 -10.51
CA ARG A 29 18.10 -3.96 -11.75
C ARG A 29 17.02 -4.07 -12.82
N GLN A 30 15.77 -4.31 -12.44
CA GLN A 30 14.64 -4.39 -13.38
C GLN A 30 14.34 -3.05 -14.07
N MET A 31 14.74 -1.94 -13.46
CA MET A 31 14.55 -0.58 -13.96
C MET A 31 15.84 0.06 -14.49
N GLY A 32 16.98 -0.64 -14.41
CA GLY A 32 18.30 -0.09 -14.76
C GLY A 32 18.68 1.15 -13.95
N LYS A 33 18.14 1.28 -12.73
CA LYS A 33 18.27 2.49 -11.90
C LYS A 33 19.04 2.20 -10.63
N HIS A 34 20.00 3.06 -10.32
CA HIS A 34 20.70 3.09 -9.04
C HIS A 34 20.11 4.22 -8.19
N ILE A 35 19.63 3.90 -6.99
CA ILE A 35 18.81 4.79 -6.13
C ILE A 35 19.49 5.12 -4.80
N TYR A 36 20.81 5.01 -4.69
CA TYR A 36 21.50 5.40 -3.46
C TYR A 36 21.54 6.92 -3.31
N HIS A 37 21.31 7.38 -2.08
CA HIS A 37 21.50 8.74 -1.64
C HIS A 37 22.20 8.73 -0.28
N ALA A 38 23.21 9.58 -0.09
CA ALA A 38 23.97 9.60 1.17
C ALA A 38 23.03 9.86 2.37
N PRO A 39 22.98 8.96 3.37
CA PRO A 39 22.08 9.12 4.52
C PRO A 39 22.58 10.20 5.48
N ASP A 40 21.66 10.91 6.14
CA ASP A 40 22.02 11.88 7.18
C ASP A 40 22.38 11.16 8.49
N HIS A 41 23.67 11.09 8.83
CA HIS A 41 24.18 10.43 10.04
C HIS A 41 23.76 11.12 11.36
N ARG A 42 23.24 12.35 11.33
CA ARG A 42 22.75 13.04 12.54
C ARG A 42 21.42 12.47 13.05
N ARG A 43 20.75 11.64 12.23
CA ARG A 43 19.42 11.09 12.51
C ARG A 43 19.42 9.64 13.02
N LYS A 44 20.57 9.13 13.45
CA LYS A 44 20.70 7.75 13.95
C LYS A 44 19.73 7.39 15.07
N GLU A 45 19.51 8.28 16.03
CA GLU A 45 18.62 7.99 17.16
C GLU A 45 17.16 7.78 16.73
N VAL A 46 16.66 8.60 15.79
CA VAL A 46 15.29 8.41 15.27
C VAL A 46 15.18 7.13 14.43
N VAL A 47 16.20 6.83 13.62
CA VAL A 47 16.24 5.57 12.83
C VAL A 47 16.24 4.35 13.74
N LYS A 48 17.08 4.37 14.80
CA LYS A 48 17.16 3.31 15.80
C LYS A 48 15.82 3.11 16.51
N GLU A 49 15.16 4.18 16.91
CA GLU A 49 13.86 4.10 17.59
C GLU A 49 12.76 3.57 16.66
N LEU A 50 12.72 4.02 15.39
CA LEU A 50 11.79 3.50 14.38
C LEU A 50 11.99 1.99 14.14
N ASP A 51 13.25 1.56 13.95
CA ASP A 51 13.62 0.15 13.76
C ASP A 51 13.19 -0.72 14.94
N GLN A 52 13.45 -0.26 16.17
CA GLN A 52 13.05 -0.99 17.37
C GLN A 52 11.53 -1.08 17.52
N ARG A 53 10.79 0.00 17.25
CA ARG A 53 9.32 0.00 17.35
C ARG A 53 8.69 -0.88 16.30
N ILE A 54 9.16 -0.82 15.05
CA ILE A 54 8.60 -1.63 13.97
C ILE A 54 8.86 -3.12 14.21
N TYR A 55 10.05 -3.47 14.68
CA TYR A 55 10.40 -4.84 15.05
C TYR A 55 9.51 -5.39 16.16
N LYS A 56 9.25 -4.60 17.21
CA LYS A 56 8.40 -5.02 18.35
C LYS A 56 6.96 -5.33 17.95
N LEU A 57 6.45 -4.74 16.85
CA LEU A 57 5.09 -5.00 16.39
C LEU A 57 4.92 -6.38 15.75
N GLN A 58 6.01 -7.01 15.27
CA GLN A 58 5.95 -8.30 14.57
C GLN A 58 4.86 -8.26 13.49
N GLU A 59 3.98 -9.27 13.40
CA GLU A 59 2.91 -9.32 12.39
C GLU A 59 1.90 -8.15 12.47
N HIS A 60 1.76 -7.51 13.63
CA HIS A 60 0.92 -6.33 13.81
C HIS A 60 1.53 -5.05 13.22
N VAL A 61 2.70 -5.14 12.57
CA VAL A 61 3.25 -4.06 11.76
C VAL A 61 2.22 -3.62 10.71
N PHE A 62 1.53 -4.57 10.10
CA PHE A 62 0.47 -4.29 9.14
C PHE A 62 -0.84 -3.95 9.85
N PHE A 63 -1.52 -2.92 9.37
CA PHE A 63 -2.87 -2.62 9.78
C PHE A 63 -3.82 -3.73 9.34
N ASN A 64 -4.88 -3.97 10.13
CA ASN A 64 -5.94 -4.94 9.81
C ASN A 64 -5.43 -6.34 9.44
N PHE A 65 -4.29 -6.78 9.99
CA PHE A 65 -3.61 -8.02 9.60
C PHE A 65 -4.52 -9.26 9.61
N ASN A 66 -5.39 -9.39 10.61
CA ASN A 66 -6.36 -10.50 10.68
C ASN A 66 -7.33 -10.50 9.49
N MET A 67 -7.87 -9.34 9.13
CA MET A 67 -8.73 -9.21 7.94
C MET A 67 -7.95 -9.55 6.67
N ILE A 68 -6.71 -9.09 6.56
CA ILE A 68 -5.82 -9.43 5.43
C ILE A 68 -5.64 -10.96 5.35
N LYS A 69 -5.39 -11.66 6.47
CA LYS A 69 -5.28 -13.14 6.53
C LYS A 69 -6.51 -13.82 5.97
N GLU A 70 -7.69 -13.38 6.37
CA GLU A 70 -8.94 -13.98 5.90
C GLU A 70 -9.19 -13.78 4.40
N LEU A 71 -8.81 -12.61 3.86
CA LEU A 71 -8.94 -12.32 2.44
C LEU A 71 -8.07 -13.24 1.57
N PHE A 72 -6.85 -13.54 2.02
CA PHE A 72 -5.86 -14.28 1.24
C PHE A 72 -5.65 -15.75 1.66
N ALA A 73 -6.40 -16.26 2.64
CA ALA A 73 -6.23 -17.59 3.22
C ALA A 73 -6.14 -18.74 2.18
N LYS A 74 -6.87 -18.66 1.06
CA LYS A 74 -6.89 -19.71 0.03
C LYS A 74 -5.58 -19.85 -0.77
N LYS A 75 -4.75 -18.82 -0.87
CA LYS A 75 -3.52 -18.83 -1.68
C LYS A 75 -2.24 -18.86 -0.85
N GLY A 76 -2.30 -19.29 0.41
CA GLY A 76 -1.14 -19.29 1.32
C GLY A 76 -0.77 -17.90 1.86
N GLY A 77 -1.46 -16.85 1.42
CA GLY A 77 -1.28 -15.49 1.92
C GLY A 77 0.00 -14.80 1.43
N PRO A 78 0.03 -13.46 1.35
CA PRO A 78 1.21 -12.72 0.93
C PRO A 78 2.27 -12.60 2.04
N TYR A 79 2.42 -13.58 2.95
CA TYR A 79 3.10 -13.41 4.26
C TYR A 79 4.56 -13.90 4.33
N ASP A 80 5.00 -14.64 3.32
CA ASP A 80 6.37 -15.13 3.22
C ASP A 80 7.24 -14.12 2.47
N PHE A 81 7.56 -13.05 3.17
CA PHE A 81 8.52 -12.05 2.73
C PHE A 81 9.48 -11.66 3.87
N GLU A 82 10.65 -11.21 3.44
CA GLU A 82 11.62 -10.52 4.28
C GLU A 82 11.30 -9.03 4.31
N ILE A 83 11.47 -8.39 5.47
CA ILE A 83 11.42 -6.94 5.61
C ILE A 83 12.84 -6.46 5.92
N ILE A 84 13.36 -5.55 5.09
CA ILE A 84 14.65 -4.90 5.28
C ILE A 84 14.39 -3.42 5.57
N PRO A 85 14.44 -2.99 6.84
CA PRO A 85 14.62 -1.60 7.17
C PRO A 85 15.98 -1.12 6.65
N ALA A 86 15.98 0.02 5.97
CA ALA A 86 17.14 0.56 5.28
C ALA A 86 17.19 2.08 5.44
N VAL A 87 18.24 2.69 4.90
CA VAL A 87 18.42 4.14 4.78
C VAL A 87 19.16 4.46 3.49
N GLY A 88 19.06 5.70 3.05
CA GLY A 88 19.89 6.21 1.96
C GLY A 88 19.36 5.85 0.57
N MET A 89 18.04 5.84 0.41
CA MET A 89 17.37 5.72 -0.87
C MET A 89 17.00 7.10 -1.40
N GLU A 90 16.92 7.22 -2.72
CA GLU A 90 16.42 8.42 -3.40
C GLU A 90 14.97 8.74 -2.95
N PRO A 91 14.60 10.03 -2.83
CA PRO A 91 13.23 10.43 -2.53
C PRO A 91 12.17 9.73 -3.39
N GLY A 92 11.12 9.21 -2.74
CA GLY A 92 10.02 8.49 -3.40
C GLY A 92 10.17 6.97 -3.42
N TYR A 93 11.25 6.44 -2.86
CA TYR A 93 11.46 5.01 -2.62
C TYR A 93 11.29 4.62 -1.14
N ASP A 94 10.40 5.30 -0.43
CA ASP A 94 10.17 5.16 1.02
C ASP A 94 9.83 3.71 1.40
N CYS A 95 9.01 3.03 0.59
CA CYS A 95 8.69 1.62 0.76
C CYS A 95 8.28 0.96 -0.55
N PHE A 96 8.90 -0.18 -0.88
CA PHE A 96 8.60 -0.98 -2.05
C PHE A 96 8.80 -2.48 -1.82
N LEU A 97 8.21 -3.29 -2.71
CA LEU A 97 8.39 -4.73 -2.76
C LEU A 97 9.23 -5.09 -3.99
N THR A 98 10.18 -6.00 -3.82
CA THR A 98 10.99 -6.54 -4.90
C THR A 98 11.08 -8.06 -4.82
N LEU A 99 11.28 -8.72 -5.96
CA LEU A 99 11.49 -10.17 -6.03
C LEU A 99 12.99 -10.44 -6.18
N GLN A 100 13.57 -11.12 -5.20
CA GLN A 100 14.96 -11.55 -5.27
C GLN A 100 15.15 -12.67 -6.31
N PRO A 101 16.38 -12.84 -6.86
CA PRO A 101 16.68 -13.93 -7.80
C PRO A 101 16.38 -15.33 -7.27
N ASN A 102 16.42 -15.54 -5.95
CA ASN A 102 16.08 -16.79 -5.28
C ASN A 102 14.57 -17.05 -5.16
N GLY A 103 13.72 -16.14 -5.67
CA GLY A 103 12.27 -16.24 -5.60
C GLY A 103 11.63 -15.65 -4.34
N THR A 104 12.43 -15.10 -3.42
CA THR A 104 11.92 -14.49 -2.18
C THR A 104 11.41 -13.07 -2.45
N TYR A 105 10.20 -12.75 -2.02
CA TYR A 105 9.74 -11.36 -1.98
C TYR A 105 10.36 -10.63 -0.79
N THR A 106 10.85 -9.42 -1.02
CA THR A 106 11.43 -8.56 0.01
C THR A 106 10.76 -7.20 -0.01
N MET A 107 10.31 -6.76 1.16
CA MET A 107 9.87 -5.39 1.41
C MET A 107 11.04 -4.59 1.93
N ILE A 108 11.34 -3.49 1.25
CA ILE A 108 12.40 -2.58 1.65
C ILE A 108 11.75 -1.25 2.06
N MET A 109 12.24 -0.67 3.16
CA MET A 109 11.66 0.54 3.75
C MET A 109 12.76 1.49 4.22
N ASP A 110 12.77 2.73 3.71
CA ASP A 110 13.74 3.74 4.11
C ASP A 110 13.25 4.49 5.36
N LEU A 111 13.91 4.23 6.50
CA LEU A 111 13.54 4.81 7.78
C LEU A 111 13.83 6.32 7.86
N LEU A 112 14.79 6.85 7.10
CA LEU A 112 15.06 8.29 7.06
C LEU A 112 13.95 9.04 6.33
N GLN A 113 13.47 8.49 5.21
CA GLN A 113 12.34 9.08 4.49
C GLN A 113 11.07 9.07 5.34
N PHE A 114 10.78 7.98 6.06
CA PHE A 114 9.67 7.97 7.02
C PHE A 114 9.83 8.97 8.15
N ALA A 115 11.06 9.20 8.58
CA ALA A 115 11.36 10.17 9.61
C ALA A 115 11.20 11.63 9.13
N ASP A 116 11.03 11.88 7.83
CA ASP A 116 10.75 13.22 7.27
C ASP A 116 9.24 13.58 7.22
N TYR A 117 8.35 12.62 7.50
CA TYR A 117 6.89 12.87 7.47
C TYR A 117 6.36 13.74 8.63
N GLY A 118 7.19 14.02 9.63
CA GLY A 118 6.88 14.95 10.72
C GLY A 118 7.79 14.77 11.93
N PRO A 119 7.67 15.61 12.97
CA PRO A 119 8.51 15.52 14.17
C PRO A 119 8.03 14.44 15.15
N GLU A 120 6.77 14.01 15.05
CA GLU A 120 6.14 13.07 15.97
C GLU A 120 6.36 11.63 15.53
N LEU A 121 7.00 10.84 16.39
CA LEU A 121 7.32 9.45 16.13
C LEU A 121 6.08 8.59 15.84
N ASP A 122 4.96 8.84 16.52
CA ASP A 122 3.72 8.09 16.28
C ASP A 122 3.13 8.40 14.89
N LYS A 123 3.31 9.62 14.37
CA LYS A 123 2.94 9.99 13.01
C LYS A 123 3.84 9.28 11.99
N MET A 124 5.15 9.24 12.23
CA MET A 124 6.09 8.49 11.38
C MET A 124 5.72 7.00 11.34
N MET A 125 5.49 6.39 12.51
CA MET A 125 5.07 5.00 12.65
C MET A 125 3.75 4.72 11.92
N TYR A 126 2.79 5.62 12.04
CA TYR A 126 1.51 5.49 11.34
C TYR A 126 1.69 5.46 9.82
N VAL A 127 2.41 6.43 9.27
CA VAL A 127 2.65 6.51 7.82
C VAL A 127 3.40 5.28 7.33
N MET A 128 4.47 4.90 8.02
CA MET A 128 5.27 3.72 7.70
C MET A 128 4.40 2.45 7.67
N ARG A 129 3.60 2.21 8.70
CA ARG A 129 2.69 1.05 8.74
C ARG A 129 1.62 1.11 7.66
N SER A 130 1.11 2.30 7.34
CA SER A 130 0.15 2.50 6.24
C SER A 130 0.79 2.13 4.89
N GLU A 131 1.99 2.63 4.58
CA GLU A 131 2.70 2.29 3.34
C GLU A 131 3.01 0.80 3.24
N MET A 132 3.56 0.21 4.30
CA MET A 132 3.82 -1.23 4.36
C MET A 132 2.56 -2.05 4.11
N THR A 133 1.43 -1.65 4.73
CA THR A 133 0.13 -2.32 4.52
C THR A 133 -0.35 -2.16 3.08
N LYS A 134 -0.21 -0.98 2.48
CA LYS A 134 -0.57 -0.77 1.07
C LYS A 134 0.22 -1.68 0.14
N ARG A 135 1.54 -1.79 0.34
CA ARG A 135 2.39 -2.68 -0.48
C ARG A 135 1.99 -4.13 -0.33
N LEU A 136 1.79 -4.60 0.91
CA LEU A 136 1.37 -5.96 1.21
C LEU A 136 0.03 -6.30 0.54
N VAL A 137 -0.99 -5.48 0.78
CA VAL A 137 -2.35 -5.72 0.28
C VAL A 137 -2.36 -5.65 -1.24
N LEU A 138 -1.78 -4.62 -1.84
CA LEU A 138 -1.77 -4.48 -3.30
C LEU A 138 -1.09 -5.67 -3.98
N HIS A 139 0.05 -6.11 -3.45
CA HIS A 139 0.73 -7.31 -3.94
C HIS A 139 -0.16 -8.56 -3.82
N GLY A 140 -0.77 -8.76 -2.65
CA GLY A 140 -1.72 -9.86 -2.42
C GLY A 140 -2.88 -9.84 -3.41
N VAL A 141 -3.52 -8.69 -3.61
CA VAL A 141 -4.65 -8.54 -4.53
C VAL A 141 -4.23 -8.80 -5.96
N GLN A 142 -3.09 -8.28 -6.42
CA GLN A 142 -2.61 -8.47 -7.79
C GLN A 142 -2.24 -9.94 -8.09
N ASN A 143 -1.72 -10.67 -7.10
CA ASN A 143 -1.51 -12.12 -7.21
C ASN A 143 -2.83 -12.90 -7.19
N TYR A 144 -3.83 -12.41 -6.45
CA TYR A 144 -5.14 -13.05 -6.39
C TYR A 144 -5.93 -12.83 -7.69
N TYR A 145 -5.93 -11.59 -8.18
CA TYR A 145 -6.61 -11.09 -9.37
C TYR A 145 -5.61 -10.36 -10.27
N PRO A 146 -4.95 -11.04 -11.23
CA PRO A 146 -3.99 -10.38 -12.11
C PRO A 146 -4.65 -9.34 -13.04
N PHE A 147 -4.07 -8.14 -13.10
CA PHE A 147 -4.57 -7.01 -13.92
C PHE A 147 -4.77 -7.37 -15.39
N ARG A 148 -3.95 -8.27 -15.96
CA ARG A 148 -4.06 -8.71 -17.36
C ARG A 148 -5.45 -9.24 -17.77
N TYR A 149 -6.29 -9.60 -16.80
CA TYR A 149 -7.66 -10.08 -17.01
C TYR A 149 -8.72 -8.96 -17.07
N ALA A 150 -8.39 -7.73 -16.70
CA ALA A 150 -9.26 -6.57 -16.88
C ALA A 150 -9.14 -6.06 -18.32
N LYS A 151 -10.16 -6.29 -19.16
CA LYS A 151 -10.11 -5.99 -20.59
C LYS A 151 -11.04 -4.83 -20.94
N GLY A 152 -10.48 -3.78 -21.54
CA GLY A 152 -11.24 -2.57 -21.89
C GLY A 152 -11.41 -1.62 -20.71
N TYR A 153 -12.09 -0.50 -20.96
CA TYR A 153 -12.18 0.62 -20.03
C TYR A 153 -12.94 0.27 -18.75
N HIS A 154 -14.18 -0.22 -18.86
CA HIS A 154 -15.04 -0.49 -17.70
C HIS A 154 -14.46 -1.55 -16.76
N ASP A 155 -13.85 -2.59 -17.33
CA ASP A 155 -13.18 -3.62 -16.54
C ASP A 155 -11.99 -3.04 -15.78
N GLN A 156 -11.15 -2.23 -16.43
CA GLN A 156 -10.01 -1.59 -15.78
C GLN A 156 -10.46 -0.62 -14.68
N LEU A 157 -11.48 0.21 -14.94
CA LEU A 157 -12.02 1.11 -13.93
C LEU A 157 -12.57 0.35 -12.72
N THR A 158 -13.32 -0.72 -12.96
CA THR A 158 -13.86 -1.59 -11.91
C THR A 158 -12.75 -2.28 -11.13
N TYR A 159 -11.74 -2.79 -11.83
CA TYR A 159 -10.56 -3.40 -11.23
C TYR A 159 -9.81 -2.42 -10.34
N HIS A 160 -9.59 -1.19 -10.80
CA HIS A 160 -8.91 -0.16 -10.04
C HIS A 160 -9.68 0.21 -8.77
N ALA A 161 -10.99 0.45 -8.88
CA ALA A 161 -11.81 0.76 -7.71
C ALA A 161 -11.81 -0.39 -6.69
N PHE A 162 -11.86 -1.64 -7.16
CA PHE A 162 -11.76 -2.82 -6.29
C PHE A 162 -10.40 -2.90 -5.59
N CYS A 163 -9.31 -2.92 -6.37
CA CYS A 163 -7.96 -3.21 -5.86
C CYS A 163 -7.37 -2.05 -5.07
N GLN A 164 -7.42 -0.83 -5.63
CA GLN A 164 -6.88 0.35 -4.94
C GLN A 164 -7.77 0.73 -3.76
N GLY A 165 -9.09 0.58 -3.90
CA GLY A 165 -10.04 0.82 -2.81
C GLY A 165 -9.78 -0.07 -1.59
N ILE A 166 -9.65 -1.39 -1.77
CA ILE A 166 -9.41 -2.29 -0.62
C ILE A 166 -8.03 -2.07 -0.02
N THR A 167 -7.03 -1.80 -0.86
CA THR A 167 -5.66 -1.48 -0.44
C THR A 167 -5.67 -0.25 0.48
N GLN A 168 -6.33 0.81 0.04
CA GLN A 168 -6.40 2.05 0.81
C GLN A 168 -7.26 1.90 2.07
N TYR A 169 -8.36 1.16 1.99
CA TYR A 169 -9.23 0.89 3.14
C TYR A 169 -8.46 0.13 4.24
N LEU A 170 -7.79 -0.96 3.90
CA LEU A 170 -7.04 -1.76 4.88
C LEU A 170 -5.81 -1.05 5.43
N ALA A 171 -5.25 -0.09 4.69
CA ALA A 171 -4.15 0.75 5.13
C ALA A 171 -4.58 2.07 5.78
N TRP A 172 -5.90 2.32 5.92
CA TRP A 172 -6.41 3.58 6.43
C TRP A 172 -6.08 3.80 7.91
N GLY A 173 -6.00 2.75 8.72
CA GLY A 173 -5.61 2.83 10.13
C GLY A 173 -5.56 1.44 10.78
N PRO A 174 -5.16 1.35 12.06
CA PRO A 174 -4.84 0.05 12.69
C PRO A 174 -5.98 -0.96 12.75
N ASN A 175 -7.21 -0.47 13.00
CA ASN A 175 -8.42 -1.29 13.12
C ASN A 175 -9.59 -0.62 12.39
N ALA A 176 -10.13 -1.33 11.39
CA ALA A 176 -11.28 -0.94 10.59
C ALA A 176 -12.56 -0.66 11.41
N GLU A 177 -12.73 -1.30 12.57
CA GLU A 177 -13.86 -1.04 13.48
C GLU A 177 -13.91 0.41 13.97
N ASN A 178 -12.74 1.05 14.06
CA ASN A 178 -12.59 2.40 14.60
C ASN A 178 -12.61 3.48 13.50
N TYR A 179 -12.88 3.11 12.24
CA TYR A 179 -12.84 4.07 11.14
C TYR A 179 -14.03 5.03 11.18
N LEU A 180 -13.72 6.32 11.04
CA LEU A 180 -14.70 7.41 11.01
C LEU A 180 -15.06 7.86 9.59
N LEU A 181 -14.84 7.01 8.58
CA LEU A 181 -15.08 7.33 7.17
C LEU A 181 -16.56 7.64 6.85
N HIS A 182 -17.48 7.27 7.74
CA HIS A 182 -18.91 7.53 7.63
C HIS A 182 -19.36 8.88 8.22
N THR A 183 -18.46 9.62 8.87
CA THR A 183 -18.77 10.90 9.53
C THR A 183 -18.86 12.05 8.53
N GLU A 184 -19.49 13.15 8.93
CA GLU A 184 -19.69 14.35 8.10
C GLU A 184 -18.37 14.92 7.54
N LYS A 185 -17.26 14.75 8.27
CA LYS A 185 -15.91 15.15 7.83
C LYS A 185 -15.54 14.54 6.46
N TYR A 186 -15.96 13.31 6.19
CA TYR A 186 -15.60 12.58 4.97
C TYR A 186 -16.70 12.59 3.90
N GLU A 187 -17.88 13.11 4.23
CA GLU A 187 -19.04 13.09 3.35
C GLU A 187 -18.82 13.80 2.00
N PRO A 188 -18.16 14.98 1.95
CA PRO A 188 -17.90 15.64 0.67
C PRO A 188 -17.06 14.77 -0.27
N TYR A 189 -16.01 14.12 0.28
CA TYR A 189 -15.15 13.23 -0.49
C TYR A 189 -15.90 11.98 -0.96
N ARG A 190 -16.73 11.39 -0.09
CA ARG A 190 -17.56 10.24 -0.44
C ARG A 190 -18.49 10.55 -1.61
N LYS A 191 -19.29 11.63 -1.47
CA LYS A 191 -20.24 12.04 -2.52
C LYS A 191 -19.55 12.34 -3.83
N GLN A 192 -18.48 13.14 -3.80
CA GLN A 192 -17.76 13.55 -5.01
C GLN A 192 -17.18 12.34 -5.75
N ASN A 193 -16.47 11.45 -5.05
CA ASN A 193 -15.77 10.35 -5.71
C ASN A 193 -16.74 9.27 -6.20
N LEU A 194 -17.83 8.99 -5.49
CA LEU A 194 -18.86 8.06 -5.96
C LEU A 194 -19.66 8.62 -7.15
N LEU A 195 -19.95 9.92 -7.17
CA LEU A 195 -20.57 10.57 -8.32
C LEU A 195 -19.67 10.50 -9.55
N MET A 196 -18.38 10.86 -9.40
CA MET A 196 -17.40 10.80 -10.49
C MET A 196 -17.23 9.37 -11.01
N LEU A 197 -17.17 8.38 -10.12
CA LEU A 197 -17.08 6.97 -10.50
C LEU A 197 -18.32 6.53 -11.29
N THR A 198 -19.51 6.96 -10.89
CA THR A 198 -20.77 6.67 -11.59
C THR A 198 -20.83 7.32 -12.97
N GLN A 199 -20.34 8.55 -13.10
CA GLN A 199 -20.25 9.26 -14.39
C GLN A 199 -19.23 8.59 -15.31
N ALA A 200 -18.05 8.26 -14.78
CA ALA A 200 -16.99 7.57 -15.52
C ALA A 200 -17.48 6.23 -16.10
N LEU A 201 -18.28 5.45 -15.36
CA LEU A 201 -18.87 4.21 -15.86
C LEU A 201 -19.79 4.38 -17.09
N LYS A 202 -20.29 5.59 -17.33
CA LYS A 202 -21.16 5.92 -18.48
C LYS A 202 -20.39 6.59 -19.62
N GLU A 203 -19.08 6.78 -19.49
CA GLU A 203 -18.27 7.43 -20.50
C GLU A 203 -18.11 6.52 -21.73
N GLU A 204 -18.28 7.10 -22.91
CA GLU A 204 -18.19 6.41 -24.21
C GLU A 204 -17.04 6.93 -25.07
N ASP A 205 -16.53 8.15 -24.82
CA ASP A 205 -15.38 8.73 -25.54
C ASP A 205 -14.06 8.03 -25.15
N PRO A 206 -13.39 7.33 -26.07
CA PRO A 206 -12.14 6.63 -25.79
C PRO A 206 -10.99 7.51 -25.27
N GLN A 207 -10.89 8.77 -25.70
CA GLN A 207 -9.82 9.66 -25.24
C GLN A 207 -10.05 10.09 -23.80
N LEU A 208 -11.30 10.42 -23.47
CA LEU A 208 -11.68 10.76 -22.11
C LEU A 208 -11.59 9.54 -21.19
N GLN A 209 -11.98 8.35 -21.65
CA GLN A 209 -11.80 7.08 -20.93
C GLN A 209 -10.34 6.86 -20.51
N GLN A 210 -9.37 7.06 -21.41
CA GLN A 210 -7.96 6.90 -21.07
C GLN A 210 -7.50 7.90 -20.00
N THR A 211 -7.97 9.14 -20.09
CA THR A 211 -7.69 10.19 -19.10
C THR A 211 -8.31 9.86 -17.74
N LEU A 212 -9.55 9.37 -17.74
CA LEU A 212 -10.27 8.96 -16.54
C LEU A 212 -9.62 7.77 -15.83
N LEU A 213 -9.09 6.78 -16.58
CA LEU A 213 -8.35 5.66 -15.97
C LEU A 213 -7.14 6.15 -15.17
N ASN A 214 -6.39 7.13 -15.71
CA ASN A 214 -5.27 7.71 -15.00
C ASN A 214 -5.74 8.45 -13.74
N TYR A 215 -6.75 9.31 -13.85
CA TYR A 215 -7.30 10.05 -12.71
C TYR A 215 -8.00 9.19 -11.66
N ALA A 216 -8.46 8.00 -12.02
CA ALA A 216 -9.08 7.07 -11.08
C ALA A 216 -8.10 6.64 -9.97
N VAL A 217 -6.80 6.59 -10.27
CA VAL A 217 -5.76 6.07 -9.37
C VAL A 217 -4.60 7.03 -9.11
N SER A 218 -4.43 8.06 -9.95
CA SER A 218 -3.35 9.03 -9.83
C SER A 218 -3.87 10.44 -10.07
N ASN A 219 -3.76 11.28 -9.05
CA ASN A 219 -4.17 12.68 -9.11
C ASN A 219 -3.32 13.49 -8.13
N SER A 220 -3.24 14.81 -8.33
CA SER A 220 -2.48 15.74 -7.48
C SER A 220 -2.95 15.74 -6.02
N SER A 221 -4.18 15.31 -5.77
CA SER A 221 -4.69 15.07 -4.43
C SER A 221 -5.23 13.64 -4.32
N PHE A 222 -4.85 12.95 -3.24
CA PHE A 222 -5.41 11.64 -2.89
C PHE A 222 -6.94 11.63 -2.96
N TRP A 223 -7.59 12.66 -2.38
CA TRP A 223 -9.05 12.77 -2.33
C TRP A 223 -9.74 12.96 -3.69
N LYS A 224 -8.98 13.16 -4.76
CA LYS A 224 -9.48 13.27 -6.15
C LYS A 224 -9.25 12.00 -6.98
N GLN A 225 -8.59 10.99 -6.41
CA GLN A 225 -8.39 9.69 -7.06
C GLN A 225 -9.68 8.87 -7.01
N PHE A 226 -10.65 9.19 -7.86
CA PHE A 226 -12.03 8.76 -7.68
C PHE A 226 -12.27 7.25 -7.71
N GLY A 227 -11.44 6.50 -8.45
CA GLY A 227 -11.45 5.03 -8.39
C GLY A 227 -10.99 4.52 -7.04
N THR A 228 -9.81 4.96 -6.57
CA THR A 228 -9.25 4.58 -5.26
C THR A 228 -10.17 4.98 -4.11
N VAL A 229 -10.56 6.26 -4.06
CA VAL A 229 -11.34 6.81 -2.95
C VAL A 229 -12.79 6.32 -3.00
N GLY A 230 -13.41 6.29 -4.18
CA GLY A 230 -14.75 5.72 -4.35
C GLY A 230 -14.78 4.25 -3.93
N GLY A 231 -13.80 3.47 -4.37
CA GLY A 231 -13.61 2.08 -3.94
C GLY A 231 -13.43 1.93 -2.43
N MET A 232 -12.60 2.76 -1.81
CA MET A 232 -12.39 2.77 -0.35
C MET A 232 -13.71 2.97 0.40
N PHE A 233 -14.57 3.90 -0.03
CA PHE A 233 -15.87 4.13 0.60
C PHE A 233 -16.88 2.99 0.35
N ILE A 234 -16.79 2.29 -0.79
CA ILE A 234 -17.60 1.08 -1.02
C ILE A 234 -17.18 -0.02 -0.03
N TRP A 235 -15.87 -0.24 0.16
CA TRP A 235 -15.38 -1.22 1.14
C TRP A 235 -15.76 -0.86 2.58
N ASP A 236 -15.68 0.43 2.96
CA ASP A 236 -16.19 0.91 4.23
C ASP A 236 -17.68 0.61 4.41
N SER A 237 -18.50 0.87 3.39
CA SER A 237 -19.93 0.58 3.43
C SER A 237 -20.22 -0.91 3.59
N LEU A 238 -19.46 -1.78 2.91
CA LEU A 238 -19.59 -3.24 3.04
C LEU A 238 -19.24 -3.69 4.47
N TYR A 239 -18.13 -3.19 5.02
CA TYR A 239 -17.71 -3.53 6.37
C TYR A 239 -18.73 -3.08 7.42
N ARG A 240 -19.25 -1.85 7.32
CA ARG A 240 -20.27 -1.38 8.27
C ARG A 240 -21.60 -2.14 8.15
N GLY A 241 -21.92 -2.65 6.96
CA GLY A 241 -23.15 -3.39 6.70
C GLY A 241 -23.12 -4.85 7.16
N GLY A 242 -21.96 -5.49 7.15
CA GLY A 242 -21.86 -6.93 7.47
C GLY A 242 -20.51 -7.40 7.97
N GLY A 243 -19.70 -6.50 8.52
CA GLY A 243 -18.40 -6.79 9.12
C GLY A 243 -17.40 -7.39 8.14
N ILE A 244 -16.47 -8.17 8.71
CA ILE A 244 -15.43 -8.89 7.97
C ILE A 244 -16.05 -9.85 6.94
N ASP A 245 -17.15 -10.52 7.28
CA ASP A 245 -17.82 -11.48 6.40
C ASP A 245 -18.27 -10.86 5.08
N ALA A 246 -18.87 -9.66 5.12
CA ALA A 246 -19.29 -8.95 3.90
C ALA A 246 -18.09 -8.55 3.03
N VAL A 247 -16.98 -8.11 3.64
CA VAL A 247 -15.74 -7.78 2.93
C VAL A 247 -15.14 -9.03 2.30
N VAL A 248 -14.98 -10.11 3.06
CA VAL A 248 -14.42 -11.38 2.59
C VAL A 248 -15.27 -12.01 1.49
N PHE A 249 -16.60 -12.00 1.64
CA PHE A 249 -17.52 -12.48 0.63
C PHE A 249 -17.41 -11.70 -0.69
N THR A 250 -17.41 -10.36 -0.61
CA THR A 250 -17.29 -9.49 -1.78
C THR A 250 -15.93 -9.64 -2.44
N PHE A 251 -14.87 -9.71 -1.65
CA PHE A 251 -13.53 -9.96 -2.14
C PHE A 251 -13.46 -11.26 -2.93
N LYS A 252 -13.98 -12.37 -2.38
CA LYS A 252 -13.99 -13.69 -3.02
C LYS A 252 -14.83 -13.74 -4.30
N LYS A 253 -15.92 -12.97 -4.40
CA LYS A 253 -16.69 -12.80 -5.65
C LYS A 253 -15.85 -12.15 -6.76
N GLY A 254 -14.87 -11.34 -6.39
CA GLY A 254 -13.92 -10.71 -7.29
C GLY A 254 -14.43 -9.41 -7.90
N TRP A 255 -13.51 -8.74 -8.59
CA TRP A 255 -13.69 -7.37 -9.05
C TRP A 255 -14.79 -7.20 -10.11
N LYS A 256 -15.07 -8.20 -10.96
CA LYS A 256 -16.00 -8.07 -12.11
C LYS A 256 -17.41 -7.61 -11.75
N THR A 257 -17.86 -7.85 -10.53
CA THR A 257 -19.19 -7.46 -10.05
C THR A 257 -19.13 -6.33 -9.03
N PHE A 258 -17.96 -5.76 -8.75
CA PHE A 258 -17.76 -4.82 -7.64
C PHE A 258 -18.52 -3.51 -7.82
N LEU A 259 -18.47 -2.94 -9.03
CA LEU A 259 -19.20 -1.70 -9.37
C LEU A 259 -20.54 -1.96 -10.05
N LYS A 260 -20.95 -3.22 -10.20
CA LYS A 260 -22.27 -3.54 -10.76
C LYS A 260 -23.31 -3.34 -9.66
N THR A 261 -23.96 -2.18 -9.65
CA THR A 261 -25.24 -2.01 -8.96
C THR A 261 -26.23 -3.04 -9.51
N LYS A 262 -26.85 -3.81 -8.61
CA LYS A 262 -28.10 -4.49 -8.93
C LYS A 262 -29.21 -3.47 -9.14
#